data_AF-A0A7F5RD17-F1
#
_entry.id   AF-A0A7F5RD17-F1
#
_cell.length_a   1.000
_cell.length_b   1.000
_cell.length_c   1.000
_cell.angle_alpha   90.00
_cell.angle_beta   90.00
_cell.angle_gamma   90.00
#
_symmetry.space_group_name_H-M   'P 1'
#
loop_
_entity.id
_entity.type
_entity.pdbx_description
1 polymer ?
#
loop_
_entity_poly.entity_id
_entity_poly.type
_entity_poly.pdbx_seq_one_letter_code
_entity_poly.pdbx_strand_id
1 'polypeptide(L)'
;MKILSVLFLAVFVAQTWSYSVTGPLKKQECLMCAQKYKPVCGVNGDGIRRTFGSHCELAQWNCLAGTDYKHISHGVCPESVKSRVLKGTCTIVCPDSSHPSCQCLN
;
A
#
# COMPACT_ATOMS: atom_id res chain seq x y z
N MET A 1 26.80 59.46 7.94
CA MET A 1 26.80 58.76 6.63
C MET A 1 27.39 57.35 6.69
N LYS A 2 28.58 57.13 7.28
CA LYS A 2 29.22 55.79 7.35
C LYS A 2 28.48 54.76 8.22
N ILE A 3 27.94 55.18 9.36
CA ILE A 3 27.29 54.29 10.34
C ILE A 3 25.94 53.76 9.80
N LEU A 4 25.18 54.61 9.11
CA LEU A 4 23.94 54.25 8.42
C LEU A 4 24.18 53.20 7.33
N SER A 5 25.26 53.35 6.56
CA SER A 5 25.63 52.39 5.51
C SER A 5 25.98 51.00 6.07
N VAL A 6 26.63 50.94 7.23
CA VAL A 6 26.97 49.67 7.91
C VAL A 6 25.71 48.97 8.44
N LEU A 7 24.77 49.74 9.01
CA LEU A 7 23.49 49.19 9.48
C LEU A 7 22.63 48.65 8.34
N PHE A 8 22.57 49.33 7.20
CA PHE A 8 21.83 48.84 6.02
C PHE A 8 22.43 47.55 5.44
N LEU A 9 23.76 47.43 5.39
CA LEU A 9 24.43 46.22 4.91
C LEU A 9 24.19 45.02 5.83
N ALA A 10 24.21 45.20 7.16
CA ALA A 10 23.94 44.14 8.12
C ALA A 10 22.51 43.56 7.98
N VAL A 11 21.52 44.43 7.73
CA VAL A 11 20.12 44.04 7.51
C VAL A 11 19.93 43.29 6.18
N PHE A 12 20.69 43.61 5.12
CA PHE A 12 20.67 42.87 3.86
C PHE A 12 21.27 41.46 3.99
N VAL A 13 22.34 41.31 4.77
CA VAL A 13 22.96 40.00 5.00
C VAL A 13 22.00 39.10 5.79
N ALA A 14 21.35 39.59 6.85
CA ALA A 14 20.38 38.79 7.61
C ALA A 14 19.15 38.34 6.79
N GLN A 15 18.71 39.12 5.80
CA GLN A 15 17.57 38.77 4.95
C GLN A 15 17.90 37.68 3.92
N THR A 16 19.17 37.50 3.56
CA THR A 16 19.56 36.55 2.51
C THR A 16 19.72 35.10 2.99
N TRP A 17 19.67 34.85 4.30
CA TRP A 17 19.83 33.50 4.88
C TRP A 17 18.53 32.68 4.89
N SER A 18 17.40 33.30 4.55
CA SER A 18 16.09 32.64 4.49
C SER A 18 15.69 32.15 3.09
N TYR A 19 16.52 32.32 2.06
CA TYR A 19 16.14 31.97 0.68
C TYR A 19 16.35 30.50 0.29
N SER A 20 16.82 29.62 1.19
CA SER A 20 16.86 28.17 0.92
C SER A 20 15.69 27.44 1.58
N VAL A 21 14.46 27.77 1.20
CA VAL A 21 13.23 27.06 1.60
C VAL A 21 12.52 26.43 0.38
N THR A 22 13.25 26.15 -0.69
CA THR A 22 12.74 25.35 -1.81
C THR A 22 13.83 24.42 -2.30
N GLY A 23 14.06 23.34 -1.54
CA GLY A 23 14.73 22.17 -2.09
C GLY A 23 13.93 21.64 -3.29
N PRO A 24 14.57 21.03 -4.29
CA PRO A 24 13.85 20.43 -5.40
C PRO A 24 12.89 19.38 -4.83
N LEU A 25 11.59 19.55 -5.11
CA LEU A 25 10.57 18.55 -4.81
C LEU A 25 11.01 17.29 -5.53
N LYS A 26 11.62 16.36 -4.78
CA LYS A 26 12.14 15.11 -5.31
C LYS A 26 10.94 14.36 -5.84
N LYS A 27 10.66 14.52 -7.13
CA LYS A 27 9.53 13.89 -7.82
C LYS A 27 9.75 12.39 -7.64
N GLN A 28 8.96 11.77 -6.77
CA GLN A 28 9.06 10.35 -6.53
C GLN A 28 8.51 9.67 -7.79
N GLU A 29 9.40 9.23 -8.66
CA GLU A 29 9.03 8.53 -9.88
C GLU A 29 8.52 7.14 -9.50
N CYS A 30 7.19 6.99 -9.52
CA CYS A 30 6.55 5.71 -9.30
C CYS A 30 6.67 4.81 -10.53
N LEU A 31 6.72 3.49 -10.29
CA LEU A 31 6.81 2.49 -11.36
C LEU A 31 5.64 2.59 -12.33
N MET A 32 5.89 2.41 -13.63
CA MET A 32 4.85 2.26 -14.65
C MET A 32 4.57 0.78 -14.89
N CYS A 33 3.29 0.40 -14.90
CA CYS A 33 2.86 -0.98 -15.03
C CYS A 33 2.30 -1.27 -16.41
N ALA A 34 2.66 -2.44 -16.97
CA ALA A 34 1.97 -2.98 -18.13
C ALA A 34 0.52 -3.35 -17.75
N GLN A 35 -0.39 -3.25 -18.72
CA GLN A 35 -1.81 -3.63 -18.56
C GLN A 35 -1.97 -5.15 -18.58
N LYS A 36 -1.44 -5.84 -17.56
CA LYS A 36 -1.49 -7.30 -17.42
C LYS A 36 -2.22 -7.67 -16.14
N TYR A 37 -3.44 -8.16 -16.31
CA TYR A 37 -4.26 -8.61 -15.19
C TYR A 37 -3.73 -9.93 -14.60
N LYS A 38 -3.17 -9.85 -13.40
CA LYS A 38 -2.70 -10.95 -12.53
C LYS A 38 -3.02 -10.56 -11.08
N PRO A 39 -4.31 -10.67 -10.67
CA PRO A 39 -4.78 -10.03 -9.46
C PRO A 39 -4.05 -10.53 -8.21
N VAL A 40 -3.89 -9.63 -7.24
CA VAL A 40 -3.31 -9.91 -5.93
C VAL A 40 -4.14 -9.25 -4.84
N CYS A 41 -4.25 -9.92 -3.68
CA CYS A 41 -4.82 -9.35 -2.49
C CYS A 41 -3.70 -8.74 -1.64
N GLY A 42 -3.83 -7.45 -1.31
CA GLY A 42 -2.95 -6.74 -0.39
C GLY A 42 -3.66 -6.35 0.90
N VAL A 43 -2.89 -6.13 1.96
CA VAL A 43 -3.37 -5.59 3.25
C VAL A 43 -2.48 -4.44 3.72
N ASN A 44 -3.06 -3.35 4.19
CA ASN A 44 -2.31 -2.21 4.76
C ASN A 44 -2.05 -2.38 6.27
N GLY A 45 -1.36 -1.41 6.88
CA GLY A 45 -1.11 -1.39 8.34
C GLY A 45 -2.37 -1.47 9.22
N ASP A 46 -3.51 -0.99 8.71
CA ASP A 46 -4.80 -1.01 9.42
C ASP A 46 -5.58 -2.33 9.25
N GLY A 47 -5.02 -3.30 8.51
CA GLY A 47 -5.70 -4.57 8.23
C GLY A 47 -6.74 -4.50 7.11
N ILE A 48 -6.85 -3.37 6.40
CA ILE A 48 -7.78 -3.20 5.27
C ILE A 48 -7.24 -3.99 4.08
N ARG A 49 -8.08 -4.88 3.55
CA ARG A 49 -7.75 -5.71 2.38
C ARG A 49 -8.22 -5.04 1.11
N ARG A 50 -7.39 -5.10 0.06
CA ARG A 50 -7.71 -4.58 -1.26
C ARG A 50 -7.13 -5.44 -2.39
N THR A 51 -7.94 -5.65 -3.43
CA THR A 51 -7.50 -6.28 -4.66
C THR A 51 -6.77 -5.28 -5.55
N PHE A 52 -5.61 -5.67 -6.07
CA PHE A 52 -4.86 -4.95 -7.11
C PHE A 52 -4.81 -5.81 -8.38
N GLY A 53 -4.81 -5.20 -9.57
CA GLY A 53 -4.80 -5.94 -10.83
C GLY A 53 -3.47 -6.64 -11.10
N SER A 54 -2.38 -6.21 -10.45
CA SER A 54 -1.11 -6.94 -10.41
C SER A 54 -0.25 -6.55 -9.21
N HIS A 55 0.83 -7.31 -8.95
CA HIS A 55 1.85 -6.93 -7.99
C HIS A 55 2.54 -5.58 -8.33
N CYS A 56 2.67 -5.28 -9.63
CA CYS A 56 3.20 -3.99 -10.08
C CYS A 56 2.26 -2.85 -9.66
N GLU A 57 0.96 -3.01 -9.92
CA GLU A 57 -0.05 -2.01 -9.59
C GLU A 57 -0.17 -1.78 -8.08
N LEU A 58 0.03 -2.83 -7.26
CA LEU A 58 0.13 -2.69 -5.80
C LEU A 58 1.30 -1.80 -5.42
N ALA A 59 2.50 -2.05 -5.97
CA ALA A 59 3.68 -1.23 -5.69
C ALA A 59 3.54 0.21 -6.19
N GLN A 60 2.96 0.38 -7.39
CA GLN A 60 2.65 1.70 -7.95
C GLN A 60 1.67 2.45 -7.06
N TRP A 61 0.62 1.78 -6.56
CA TRP A 61 -0.35 2.37 -5.65
C TRP A 61 0.31 2.82 -4.34
N ASN A 62 1.14 1.98 -3.72
CA ASN A 62 1.89 2.34 -2.52
C ASN A 62 2.73 3.60 -2.73
N CYS A 63 3.40 3.69 -3.88
CA CYS A 63 4.21 4.85 -4.23
C CYS A 63 3.37 6.11 -4.45
N LEU A 64 2.27 6.03 -5.22
CA LEU A 64 1.44 7.19 -5.57
C LEU A 64 0.60 7.71 -4.40
N ALA A 65 0.04 6.80 -3.61
CA ALA A 65 -0.88 7.13 -2.52
C ALA A 65 -0.16 7.26 -1.16
N GLY A 66 1.14 6.95 -1.08
CA GLY A 66 1.88 6.91 0.19
C GLY A 66 1.34 5.85 1.15
N THR A 67 0.93 4.69 0.61
CA THR A 67 0.36 3.58 1.39
C THR A 67 1.34 2.42 1.50
N ASP A 68 1.05 1.46 2.37
CA ASP A 68 1.95 0.37 2.75
C ASP A 68 1.34 -1.02 2.53
N TYR A 69 0.48 -1.17 1.51
CA TYR A 69 -0.15 -2.47 1.23
C TYR A 69 0.91 -3.55 1.00
N LYS A 70 0.79 -4.67 1.71
CA LYS A 70 1.62 -5.87 1.58
C LYS A 70 0.80 -6.96 0.91
N HIS A 71 1.39 -7.64 -0.07
CA HIS A 71 0.80 -8.81 -0.70
C HIS A 71 0.59 -9.94 0.32
N ILE A 72 -0.62 -10.49 0.37
CA ILE A 72 -0.96 -11.63 1.25
C ILE A 72 -1.45 -12.87 0.50
N SER A 73 -2.02 -12.72 -0.70
CA SER A 73 -2.42 -13.86 -1.53
C SER A 73 -2.55 -13.48 -3.00
N HIS A 74 -2.34 -14.47 -3.88
CA HIS A 74 -2.73 -14.34 -5.28
C HIS A 74 -4.26 -14.33 -5.44
N GLY A 75 -4.74 -13.75 -6.53
CA GLY A 75 -6.17 -13.62 -6.79
C GLY A 75 -6.79 -12.36 -6.18
N VAL A 76 -8.10 -12.24 -6.33
CA VAL A 76 -8.88 -11.18 -5.70
C VAL A 76 -8.93 -11.41 -4.19
N CYS A 77 -9.02 -10.34 -3.39
CA CYS A 77 -9.34 -10.50 -1.98
C CYS A 77 -10.68 -11.21 -1.84
N PRO A 78 -10.80 -12.19 -0.91
CA PRO A 78 -12.10 -12.73 -0.58
C PRO A 78 -12.97 -11.56 -0.15
N GLU A 79 -14.19 -11.49 -0.67
CA GLU A 79 -15.18 -10.60 -0.07
C GLU A 79 -15.23 -10.91 1.42
N SER A 80 -15.49 -9.90 2.25
CA SER A 80 -15.89 -10.10 3.63
C SER A 80 -17.26 -10.78 3.62
N VAL A 81 -17.31 -12.03 3.14
CA VAL A 81 -18.36 -12.98 3.44
C VAL A 81 -18.21 -13.15 4.94
N LYS A 82 -18.92 -12.28 5.67
CA LYS A 82 -19.31 -12.47 7.05
C LYS A 82 -19.69 -13.93 7.08
N SER A 83 -18.83 -14.75 7.68
CA SER A 83 -18.87 -16.18 7.48
C SER A 83 -20.20 -16.68 8.02
N ARG A 84 -21.24 -16.69 7.18
CA ARG A 84 -22.15 -17.80 7.09
C ARG A 84 -21.25 -18.88 6.48
N VAL A 85 -20.32 -19.47 7.24
CA VAL A 85 -20.63 -20.68 8.01
C VAL A 85 -22.13 -20.95 7.85
N LEU A 86 -22.50 -21.53 6.71
CA LEU A 86 -23.79 -22.19 6.62
C LEU A 86 -23.87 -23.05 7.87
N LYS A 87 -24.87 -22.77 8.72
CA LYS A 87 -25.18 -23.58 9.89
C LYS A 87 -25.21 -25.04 9.46
N GLY A 88 -24.17 -25.76 9.83
CA GLY A 88 -23.93 -27.13 9.42
C GLY A 88 -22.51 -27.48 9.84
N THR A 89 -22.34 -27.82 11.11
CA THR A 89 -21.16 -28.56 11.54
C THR A 89 -21.31 -29.97 10.96
N CYS A 90 -20.80 -30.21 9.76
CA CYS A 90 -20.62 -31.57 9.27
C CYS A 90 -19.34 -32.15 9.85
N THR A 91 -19.37 -33.43 10.18
CA THR A 91 -18.15 -34.17 10.47
C THR A 91 -17.55 -34.61 9.14
N ILE A 92 -16.28 -34.28 8.92
CA ILE A 92 -15.55 -34.76 7.75
C ILE A 92 -15.14 -36.21 8.01
N VAL A 93 -15.77 -37.15 7.31
CA VAL A 93 -15.39 -38.57 7.35
C VAL A 93 -14.64 -38.89 6.07
N CYS A 94 -13.41 -39.39 6.23
CA CYS A 94 -12.62 -39.93 5.14
C CYS A 94 -12.46 -41.44 5.39
N PRO A 95 -12.85 -42.32 4.45
CA PRO A 95 -12.78 -43.77 4.66
C PRO A 95 -11.35 -44.30 4.77
N ASP A 96 -10.36 -43.57 4.24
CA ASP A 96 -8.92 -43.78 4.45
C ASP A 96 -8.17 -42.45 4.40
N SER A 97 -7.01 -42.37 5.05
CA SER A 97 -6.14 -41.17 5.07
C SER A 97 -5.46 -40.87 3.72
N SER A 98 -5.75 -41.65 2.68
CA SER A 98 -5.08 -41.63 1.37
C SER A 98 -5.99 -41.23 0.19
N HIS A 99 -7.29 -40.99 0.40
CA HIS A 99 -8.23 -40.75 -0.71
C HIS A 99 -8.84 -39.32 -0.76
N PRO A 100 -8.96 -38.71 -1.97
CA PRO A 100 -9.35 -37.31 -2.20
C PRO A 100 -10.86 -37.01 -2.15
N SER A 101 -11.69 -37.95 -1.69
CA SER A 101 -13.16 -37.83 -1.69
C SER A 101 -13.73 -37.92 -0.27
N CYS A 102 -13.28 -37.03 0.62
CA CYS A 102 -13.91 -36.88 1.93
C CYS A 102 -15.32 -36.28 1.77
N GLN A 103 -16.30 -36.80 2.50
CA GLN A 103 -17.69 -36.34 2.42
C GLN A 103 -18.09 -35.62 3.72
N CYS A 104 -18.90 -34.56 3.59
CA CYS A 104 -19.57 -33.93 4.72
C CYS A 104 -20.83 -34.70 5.09
N LEU A 105 -20.86 -35.26 6.30
CA LEU A 105 -22.05 -35.89 6.88
C LEU A 105 -22.64 -34.97 7.96
N ASN A 106 -23.96 -34.71 7.89
CA ASN A 106 -24.73 -33.91 8.85
C ASN A 106 -25.48 -34.80 9.83
#